data_AF-A0A7Y5WW75-F1
#
_entry.id   AF-A0A7Y5WW75-F1
#
_cell.length_a   1.000
_cell.length_b   1.000
_cell.length_c   1.000
_cell.angle_alpha   90.00
_cell.angle_beta   90.00
_cell.angle_gamma   90.00
#
_symmetry.space_group_name_H-M   'P 1'
#
loop_
_entity.id
_entity.type
_entity.pdbx_description
1 polymer ?
#
loop_
_entity_poly.entity_id
_entity_poly.type
_entity_poly.pdbx_seq_one_letter_code
_entity_poly.pdbx_strand_id
1 'polypeptide(L)'
;MQSSFAYLPNGIAGLFFDQGFGLLASAPVLVVALAGLARARRFASQWLVVAAPYLIAVTTFAMWWAGWSAPARFFVPLLLPLGIPAAAAWAAMRSRGVRAAALALLVASVWLSGVLVVAGGGRLGYHARTETGATAAPWAEWAARVVDLPSALPAFVPLPVGTPTAARTLATRDGLLTAVIWIAAGSIAASLIAFVAGPHIREMSDLAAATALVFACAGTAALATTWAIRGKDPLTAAPAQLDLLRALGGSRVVAFDLDGWRRVTRDALVSRMRIDLPVAEPPAGARGNRALVTLSAVPAGEYQVSVRHRGGDGWIMVGVGLDRDPFALITEPVSTVAAGRLVRFPVDVRSLTVRADEEARRGLESIELQPLRILRSDRKPVAGNARRAVRYGSVTAFFMDDRAFAEPNGFWVGGARETTVVLQRDEPSGAQPLLLRNAPVSNRVSLSAGSWKQDLEMAADEERRVDIPADAGRGVAWVRIRSASGFRPSNSDSGSRDTRFLGVYVRVP
;
A
#
# COMPACT_ATOMS: atom_id res chain seq x y z
N MET A 1 29.43 -5.82 -5.25
CA MET A 1 29.61 -6.48 -6.57
C MET A 1 28.29 -6.42 -7.31
N GLN A 2 28.26 -5.88 -8.53
CA GLN A 2 27.02 -5.69 -9.30
C GLN A 2 26.60 -6.95 -10.08
N SER A 3 27.53 -7.88 -10.33
CA SER A 3 27.28 -9.17 -10.98
C SER A 3 27.98 -10.31 -10.24
N SER A 4 27.35 -11.49 -10.21
CA SER A 4 27.91 -12.72 -9.65
C SER A 4 27.16 -13.96 -10.15
N PHE A 5 27.87 -15.06 -10.38
CA PHE A 5 27.25 -16.37 -10.69
C PHE A 5 26.39 -16.92 -9.54
N ALA A 6 26.65 -16.51 -8.30
CA ALA A 6 25.82 -16.87 -7.15
C ALA A 6 24.37 -16.34 -7.29
N TYR A 7 24.13 -15.35 -8.16
CA TYR A 7 22.81 -14.78 -8.40
C TYR A 7 22.03 -15.52 -9.48
N LEU A 8 22.68 -16.41 -10.23
CA LEU A 8 22.09 -17.11 -11.38
C LEU A 8 20.79 -17.87 -11.04
N PRO A 9 20.71 -18.68 -9.96
CA PRO A 9 19.48 -19.42 -9.65
C PRO A 9 18.30 -18.48 -9.34
N ASN A 10 18.55 -17.42 -8.58
CA ASN A 10 17.56 -16.40 -8.24
C ASN A 10 17.11 -15.63 -9.50
N GLY A 11 18.06 -15.23 -10.34
CA GLY A 11 17.81 -14.50 -11.57
C GLY A 11 16.97 -15.30 -12.55
N ILE A 12 17.38 -16.54 -12.87
CA ILE A 12 16.63 -17.40 -13.81
C ILE A 12 15.22 -17.65 -13.28
N ALA A 13 15.10 -18.13 -12.04
CA ALA A 13 13.79 -18.46 -11.48
C ALA A 13 12.88 -17.22 -11.37
N GLY A 14 13.45 -16.08 -10.99
CA GLY A 14 12.74 -14.81 -10.93
C GLY A 14 12.26 -14.32 -12.29
N LEU A 15 13.09 -14.39 -13.33
CA LEU A 15 12.68 -13.99 -14.68
C LEU A 15 11.55 -14.86 -15.25
N PHE A 16 11.44 -16.13 -14.86
CA PHE A 16 10.34 -16.99 -15.31
C PHE A 16 9.09 -16.88 -14.43
N PHE A 17 9.24 -16.90 -13.10
CA PHE A 17 8.13 -17.19 -12.19
C PHE A 17 7.78 -16.07 -11.22
N ASP A 18 8.59 -15.02 -11.09
CA ASP A 18 8.30 -13.93 -10.16
C ASP A 18 6.96 -13.25 -10.48
N GLN A 19 6.13 -13.03 -9.46
CA GLN A 19 4.81 -12.44 -9.61
C GLN A 19 4.79 -11.05 -10.27
N GLY A 20 5.85 -10.25 -10.07
CA GLY A 20 5.94 -8.89 -10.57
C GLY A 20 6.73 -8.76 -11.87
N PHE A 21 7.73 -9.62 -12.06
CA PHE A 21 8.68 -9.51 -13.18
C PHE A 21 8.74 -10.74 -14.09
N GLY A 22 8.11 -11.85 -13.69
CA GLY A 22 8.22 -13.14 -14.34
C GLY A 22 7.42 -13.25 -15.64
N LEU A 23 8.01 -13.97 -16.60
CA LEU A 23 7.38 -14.23 -17.89
C LEU A 23 6.13 -15.11 -17.78
N LEU A 24 6.21 -16.23 -17.08
CA LEU A 24 5.11 -17.18 -16.98
C LEU A 24 4.05 -16.73 -15.98
N ALA A 25 4.42 -15.86 -15.02
CA ALA A 25 3.47 -15.21 -14.12
C ALA A 25 2.58 -14.20 -14.86
N SER A 26 3.11 -13.50 -15.86
CA SER A 26 2.38 -12.49 -16.63
C SER A 26 1.76 -13.01 -17.93
N ALA A 27 2.37 -14.03 -18.55
CA ALA A 27 1.93 -14.65 -19.80
C ALA A 27 2.04 -16.18 -19.74
N PRO A 28 1.21 -16.85 -18.92
CA PRO A 28 1.26 -18.31 -18.74
C PRO A 28 1.06 -19.12 -20.02
N VAL A 29 0.45 -18.55 -21.07
CA VAL A 29 0.32 -19.20 -22.39
C VAL A 29 1.67 -19.57 -23.01
N LEU A 30 2.75 -18.88 -22.64
CA LEU A 30 4.09 -19.15 -23.17
C LEU A 30 4.65 -20.51 -22.73
N VAL A 31 4.05 -21.19 -21.77
CA VAL A 31 4.31 -22.61 -21.50
C VAL A 31 4.10 -23.46 -22.76
N VAL A 32 3.10 -23.11 -23.59
CA VAL A 32 2.83 -23.80 -24.88
C VAL A 32 4.01 -23.61 -25.84
N ALA A 33 4.59 -22.41 -25.88
CA ALA A 33 5.77 -22.14 -26.70
C ALA A 33 6.99 -22.94 -26.23
N LEU A 34 7.21 -23.01 -24.92
CA LEU A 34 8.29 -23.81 -24.33
C LEU A 34 8.13 -25.30 -24.64
N ALA A 35 6.91 -25.84 -24.55
CA ALA A 35 6.62 -27.22 -24.96
C ALA A 35 6.86 -27.45 -26.47
N GLY A 36 6.63 -26.43 -27.29
CA GLY A 36 6.87 -26.45 -28.73
C GLY A 36 8.34 -26.52 -29.14
N LEU A 37 9.26 -26.04 -28.31
CA LEU A 37 10.70 -26.11 -28.57
C LEU A 37 11.17 -27.57 -28.74
N ALA A 38 10.57 -28.51 -27.99
CA ALA A 38 10.85 -29.94 -28.13
C ALA A 38 10.49 -30.51 -29.51
N ARG A 39 9.51 -29.88 -30.20
CA ARG A 39 9.09 -30.26 -31.55
C ARG A 39 9.85 -29.51 -32.64
N ALA A 40 10.21 -28.26 -32.38
CA ALA A 40 10.98 -27.42 -33.30
C ALA A 40 12.49 -27.51 -33.01
N ARG A 41 13.06 -28.72 -32.92
CA ARG A 41 14.42 -28.96 -32.38
C ARG A 41 15.52 -28.13 -33.04
N ARG A 42 15.47 -27.97 -34.37
CA ARG A 42 16.43 -27.14 -35.13
C ARG A 42 16.31 -25.66 -34.80
N PHE A 43 15.08 -25.15 -34.68
CA PHE A 43 14.85 -23.78 -34.26
C PHE A 43 15.26 -23.58 -32.79
N ALA A 44 14.95 -24.55 -31.93
CA ALA A 44 15.30 -24.50 -30.51
C ALA A 44 16.81 -24.42 -30.30
N SER A 45 17.62 -25.18 -31.04
CA SER A 45 19.08 -25.07 -30.94
C SER A 45 19.60 -23.70 -31.39
N GLN A 46 19.09 -23.17 -32.51
CA GLN A 46 19.46 -21.84 -33.01
C GLN A 46 19.05 -20.72 -32.04
N TRP A 47 17.84 -20.82 -31.48
CA TRP A 47 17.34 -19.86 -30.50
C TRP A 47 18.15 -19.92 -29.20
N LEU A 48 18.50 -21.12 -28.71
CA LEU A 48 19.29 -21.30 -27.49
C LEU A 48 20.71 -20.72 -27.61
N VAL A 49 21.33 -20.79 -28.80
CA VAL A 49 22.65 -20.18 -29.03
C VAL A 49 22.64 -18.67 -28.76
N VAL A 50 21.52 -17.99 -29.04
CA VAL A 50 21.37 -16.55 -28.78
C VAL A 50 20.81 -16.28 -27.38
N ALA A 51 19.76 -17.02 -26.99
CA ALA A 51 19.05 -16.79 -25.75
C ALA A 51 19.88 -17.15 -24.51
N ALA A 52 20.66 -18.23 -24.54
CA ALA A 52 21.38 -18.70 -23.35
C ALA A 52 22.49 -17.72 -22.91
N PRO A 53 23.42 -17.26 -23.77
CA PRO A 53 24.43 -16.27 -23.36
C PRO A 53 23.81 -14.97 -22.87
N TYR A 54 22.76 -14.50 -23.56
CA TYR A 54 22.03 -13.30 -23.16
C TYR A 54 21.37 -13.46 -21.78
N LEU A 55 20.64 -14.56 -21.54
CA LEU A 55 19.99 -14.84 -20.26
C LEU A 55 21.01 -14.99 -19.14
N ILE A 56 22.12 -15.70 -19.36
CA ILE A 56 23.22 -15.80 -18.39
C ILE A 56 23.75 -14.41 -18.04
N ALA A 57 23.98 -13.55 -19.04
CA ALA A 57 24.43 -12.18 -18.79
C ALA A 57 23.44 -11.40 -17.91
N VAL A 58 22.15 -11.37 -18.23
CA VAL A 58 21.17 -10.59 -17.45
C VAL A 58 20.87 -11.19 -16.06
N THR A 59 20.92 -12.51 -15.90
CA THR A 59 20.60 -13.20 -14.63
C THR A 59 21.75 -13.19 -13.62
N THR A 60 22.97 -12.91 -14.05
CA THR A 60 24.10 -12.69 -13.13
C THR A 60 24.08 -11.31 -12.47
N PHE A 61 23.25 -10.37 -12.94
CA PHE A 61 23.12 -9.06 -12.31
C PHE A 61 22.39 -9.13 -10.97
N ALA A 62 22.93 -8.40 -10.00
CA ALA A 62 22.37 -8.29 -8.67
C ALA A 62 20.93 -7.73 -8.71
N MET A 63 20.60 -6.84 -9.64
CA MET A 63 19.29 -6.17 -9.67
C MET A 63 18.58 -6.41 -11.00
N TRP A 64 18.34 -7.67 -11.35
CA TRP A 64 17.52 -8.00 -12.52
C TRP A 64 16.11 -7.37 -12.41
N TRP A 65 15.62 -7.08 -11.20
CA TRP A 65 14.37 -6.35 -10.94
C TRP A 65 14.48 -4.80 -10.93
N ALA A 66 15.62 -4.19 -11.27
CA ALA A 66 15.89 -2.76 -11.05
C ALA A 66 14.90 -1.80 -11.74
N GLY A 67 14.46 -0.74 -11.04
CA GLY A 67 13.73 0.40 -11.61
C GLY A 67 12.27 0.12 -11.95
N TRP A 68 11.56 1.16 -12.39
CA TRP A 68 10.19 1.07 -12.89
C TRP A 68 10.17 0.33 -14.23
N SER A 69 9.63 -0.88 -14.27
CA SER A 69 9.63 -1.67 -15.50
C SER A 69 8.48 -2.65 -15.64
N ALA A 70 8.22 -3.00 -16.89
CA ALA A 70 7.23 -4.00 -17.27
C ALA A 70 7.72 -5.42 -16.95
N PRO A 71 6.79 -6.35 -16.68
CA PRO A 71 7.13 -7.75 -16.51
C PRO A 71 7.84 -8.30 -17.74
N ALA A 72 8.75 -9.25 -17.52
CA ALA A 72 9.49 -9.96 -18.54
C ALA A 72 10.30 -9.06 -19.51
N ARG A 73 10.68 -7.84 -19.09
CA ARG A 73 11.43 -6.89 -19.93
C ARG A 73 12.66 -7.48 -20.62
N PHE A 74 13.36 -8.40 -19.95
CA PHE A 74 14.54 -9.03 -20.52
C PHE A 74 14.18 -10.10 -21.54
N PHE A 75 12.98 -10.66 -21.50
CA PHE A 75 12.55 -11.61 -22.52
C PHE A 75 12.05 -10.95 -23.79
N VAL A 76 11.73 -9.64 -23.81
CA VAL A 76 11.17 -8.95 -24.98
C VAL A 76 11.91 -9.26 -26.29
N PRO A 77 13.27 -9.21 -26.37
CA PRO A 77 14.00 -9.55 -27.60
C PRO A 77 13.83 -11.01 -28.04
N LEU A 78 13.45 -11.90 -27.12
CA LEU A 78 13.33 -13.34 -27.31
C LEU A 78 11.88 -13.80 -27.57
N LEU A 79 10.87 -12.96 -27.32
CA LEU A 79 9.45 -13.37 -27.35
C LEU A 79 8.92 -13.60 -28.75
N LEU A 80 9.18 -12.69 -29.69
CA LEU A 80 8.62 -12.80 -31.05
C LEU A 80 9.02 -14.13 -31.74
N PRO A 81 10.28 -14.59 -31.67
CA PRO A 81 10.66 -15.90 -32.20
C PRO A 81 9.90 -17.08 -31.57
N LEU A 82 9.42 -16.97 -30.32
CA LEU A 82 8.66 -18.04 -29.65
C LEU A 82 7.27 -18.29 -30.28
N GLY A 83 6.80 -17.44 -31.20
CA GLY A 83 5.60 -17.70 -31.99
C GLY A 83 5.71 -18.97 -32.84
N ILE A 84 6.89 -19.29 -33.37
CA ILE A 84 7.13 -20.49 -34.19
C ILE A 84 6.91 -21.78 -33.38
N PRO A 85 7.60 -22.00 -32.23
CA PRO A 85 7.36 -23.19 -31.43
C PRO A 85 5.95 -23.21 -30.83
N ALA A 86 5.35 -22.06 -30.49
CA ALA A 86 3.95 -22.01 -30.05
C ALA A 86 2.99 -22.55 -31.13
N ALA A 87 3.14 -22.12 -32.38
CA ALA A 87 2.36 -22.62 -33.51
C ALA A 87 2.59 -24.11 -33.74
N ALA A 88 3.85 -24.57 -33.68
CA ALA A 88 4.19 -25.99 -33.82
C ALA A 88 3.58 -26.85 -32.69
N ALA A 89 3.56 -26.35 -31.45
CA ALA A 89 2.91 -27.01 -30.34
C ALA A 89 1.40 -27.11 -30.55
N TRP A 90 0.75 -26.00 -30.92
CA TRP A 90 -0.69 -25.93 -31.17
C TRP A 90 -1.14 -26.87 -32.29
N ALA A 91 -0.43 -26.87 -33.43
CA ALA A 91 -0.72 -27.75 -34.56
C ALA A 91 -0.64 -29.24 -34.19
N ALA A 92 0.25 -29.59 -33.25
CA ALA A 92 0.41 -30.95 -32.76
C ALA A 92 -0.63 -31.37 -31.70
N MET A 93 -1.44 -30.45 -31.15
CA MET A 93 -2.47 -30.78 -30.17
C MET A 93 -3.67 -31.44 -30.85
N ARG A 94 -3.81 -32.76 -30.66
CA ARG A 94 -4.95 -33.55 -31.18
C ARG A 94 -6.11 -33.66 -30.17
N SER A 95 -5.83 -33.66 -28.87
CA SER A 95 -6.86 -33.73 -27.82
C SER A 95 -7.59 -32.39 -27.67
N ARG A 96 -8.92 -32.44 -27.64
CA ARG A 96 -9.78 -31.28 -27.35
C ARG A 96 -9.49 -30.70 -25.96
N GLY A 97 -9.23 -31.55 -24.98
CA GLY A 97 -8.90 -31.13 -23.61
C GLY A 97 -7.55 -30.40 -23.52
N VAL A 98 -6.52 -30.89 -24.22
CA VAL A 98 -5.22 -30.19 -24.29
C VAL A 98 -5.37 -28.81 -24.94
N ARG A 99 -6.16 -28.70 -26.01
CA ARG A 99 -6.49 -27.41 -26.62
C ARG A 99 -7.25 -26.50 -25.66
N ALA A 100 -8.22 -27.02 -24.93
CA ALA A 100 -8.98 -26.25 -23.94
C ALA A 100 -8.08 -25.71 -22.82
N ALA A 101 -7.15 -26.53 -22.30
CA ALA A 101 -6.16 -26.09 -21.32
C ALA A 101 -5.24 -24.99 -21.88
N ALA A 102 -4.74 -25.15 -23.11
CA ALA A 102 -3.92 -24.12 -23.76
C ALA A 102 -4.69 -22.81 -23.99
N LEU A 103 -5.97 -22.89 -24.37
CA LEU A 103 -6.85 -21.72 -24.50
C LEU A 103 -7.13 -21.06 -23.14
N ALA A 104 -7.28 -21.83 -22.07
CA ALA A 104 -7.44 -21.27 -20.73
C ALA A 104 -6.21 -20.44 -20.32
N LEU A 105 -4.99 -20.93 -20.59
CA LEU A 105 -3.75 -20.17 -20.37
C LEU A 105 -3.70 -18.91 -21.25
N LEU A 106 -4.17 -18.98 -22.49
CA LEU A 106 -4.28 -17.81 -23.39
C LEU A 106 -5.25 -16.78 -22.83
N VAL A 107 -6.45 -17.19 -22.44
CA VAL A 107 -7.47 -16.31 -21.82
C VAL A 107 -6.91 -15.65 -20.57
N ALA A 108 -6.24 -16.41 -19.69
CA ALA A 108 -5.58 -15.86 -18.51
C ALA A 108 -4.49 -14.83 -18.87
N SER A 109 -3.68 -15.10 -19.90
CA SER A 109 -2.63 -14.17 -20.35
C SER A 109 -3.21 -12.88 -20.95
N VAL A 110 -4.27 -12.98 -21.73
CA VAL A 110 -4.98 -11.82 -22.31
C VAL A 110 -5.64 -11.00 -21.20
N TRP A 111 -6.28 -11.66 -20.24
CA TRP A 111 -6.89 -10.99 -19.10
C TRP A 111 -5.85 -10.26 -18.25
N LEU A 112 -4.73 -10.92 -17.89
CA LEU A 112 -3.63 -10.29 -17.16
C LEU A 112 -3.06 -9.09 -17.92
N SER A 113 -2.82 -9.23 -19.23
CA SER A 113 -2.36 -8.12 -20.07
C SER A 113 -3.34 -6.94 -20.05
N GLY A 114 -4.64 -7.24 -20.13
CA GLY A 114 -5.70 -6.24 -20.03
C GLY A 114 -5.70 -5.53 -18.66
N VAL A 115 -5.56 -6.27 -17.56
CA VAL A 115 -5.44 -5.69 -16.21
C VAL A 115 -4.21 -4.79 -16.11
N LEU A 116 -3.05 -5.24 -16.58
CA LEU A 116 -1.80 -4.47 -16.50
C LEU A 116 -1.86 -3.17 -17.31
N VAL A 117 -2.50 -3.17 -18.48
CA VAL A 117 -2.60 -2.01 -19.38
C VAL A 117 -3.74 -1.07 -19.01
N VAL A 118 -4.91 -1.60 -18.67
CA VAL A 118 -6.13 -0.80 -18.48
C VAL A 118 -6.35 -0.46 -17.02
N ALA A 119 -6.21 -1.42 -16.10
CA ALA A 119 -6.53 -1.18 -14.70
C ALA A 119 -5.49 -0.24 -14.04
N GLY A 120 -5.98 0.63 -13.17
CA GLY A 120 -5.17 1.67 -12.53
C GLY A 120 -4.55 2.68 -13.50
N GLY A 121 -5.02 2.77 -14.76
CA GLY A 121 -4.47 3.66 -15.77
C GLY A 121 -3.09 3.23 -16.29
N GLY A 122 -2.85 1.92 -16.39
CA GLY A 122 -1.59 1.35 -16.89
C GLY A 122 -0.45 1.31 -15.87
N ARG A 123 -0.63 1.93 -14.69
CA ARG A 123 0.39 1.91 -13.61
C ARG A 123 0.68 0.51 -13.09
N LEU A 124 -0.29 -0.42 -13.19
CA LEU A 124 -0.13 -1.79 -12.70
C LEU A 124 0.86 -2.59 -13.53
N GLY A 125 1.06 -2.20 -14.80
CA GLY A 125 2.05 -2.77 -15.70
C GLY A 125 3.49 -2.41 -15.36
N TYR A 126 3.74 -1.46 -14.45
CA TYR A 126 5.08 -1.07 -14.05
C TYR A 126 5.31 -1.35 -12.58
N HIS A 127 6.36 -2.11 -12.30
CA HIS A 127 6.75 -2.45 -10.94
C HIS A 127 8.15 -1.93 -10.63
N ALA A 128 8.35 -1.53 -9.38
CA ALA A 128 9.64 -1.11 -8.84
C ALA A 128 9.79 -1.70 -7.43
N ARG A 129 11.03 -1.98 -7.03
CA ARG A 129 11.29 -2.47 -5.67
C ARG A 129 10.90 -1.43 -4.63
N THR A 130 10.03 -1.82 -3.70
CA THR A 130 9.76 -1.07 -2.49
C THR A 130 10.86 -1.38 -1.47
N GLU A 131 11.53 -0.34 -0.95
CA GLU A 131 12.58 -0.49 0.07
C GLU A 131 12.01 -0.88 1.45
N THR A 132 10.69 -0.77 1.62
CA THR A 132 10.00 -0.89 2.91
C THR A 132 9.20 -2.18 3.11
N GLY A 133 9.20 -3.14 2.16
CA GLY A 133 8.38 -4.36 2.33
C GLY A 133 8.46 -5.40 1.21
N ALA A 134 7.52 -6.35 1.24
CA ALA A 134 7.33 -7.35 0.20
C ALA A 134 7.08 -6.65 -1.15
N THR A 135 7.83 -7.07 -2.16
CA THR A 135 7.70 -6.58 -3.53
C THR A 135 6.57 -7.36 -4.20
N ALA A 136 5.36 -7.12 -3.72
CA ALA A 136 4.16 -7.70 -4.28
C ALA A 136 3.91 -7.11 -5.67
N ALA A 137 3.40 -7.94 -6.58
CA ALA A 137 3.02 -7.43 -7.89
C ALA A 137 1.87 -6.41 -7.73
N PRO A 138 1.93 -5.22 -8.37
CA PRO A 138 0.90 -4.20 -8.19
C PRO A 138 -0.51 -4.68 -8.56
N TRP A 139 -0.61 -5.58 -9.54
CA TRP A 139 -1.87 -6.19 -9.92
C TRP A 139 -2.41 -7.15 -8.85
N ALA A 140 -1.52 -7.89 -8.17
CA ALA A 140 -1.88 -8.80 -7.10
C ALA A 140 -2.35 -8.02 -5.87
N GLU A 141 -1.69 -6.91 -5.52
CA GLU A 141 -2.15 -5.99 -4.49
C GLU A 141 -3.50 -5.33 -4.85
N TRP A 142 -3.67 -4.95 -6.12
CA TRP A 142 -4.93 -4.37 -6.59
C TRP A 142 -6.11 -5.37 -6.51
N ALA A 143 -5.84 -6.65 -6.81
CA ALA A 143 -6.82 -7.72 -6.70
C ALA A 143 -7.03 -8.18 -5.24
N ALA A 144 -6.00 -8.09 -4.40
CA ALA A 144 -6.00 -8.46 -2.99
C ALA A 144 -6.73 -7.44 -2.12
N ARG A 145 -8.07 -7.49 -2.12
CA ARG A 145 -8.86 -6.66 -1.18
C ARG A 145 -8.99 -7.27 0.21
N VAL A 146 -9.25 -8.58 0.27
CA VAL A 146 -9.49 -9.31 1.52
C VAL A 146 -8.47 -10.42 1.72
N VAL A 147 -7.94 -10.95 0.62
CA VAL A 147 -7.10 -12.14 0.57
C VAL A 147 -5.67 -11.73 0.24
N ASP A 148 -4.69 -12.26 0.97
CA ASP A 148 -3.26 -11.99 0.75
C ASP A 148 -2.73 -12.76 -0.47
N LEU A 149 -3.19 -12.37 -1.67
CA LEU A 149 -2.73 -12.97 -2.92
C LEU A 149 -1.20 -12.88 -3.10
N PRO A 150 -0.53 -11.74 -2.81
CA PRO A 150 0.91 -11.64 -3.01
C PRO A 150 1.74 -12.66 -2.23
N SER A 151 1.31 -13.08 -1.03
CA SER A 151 2.06 -14.07 -0.25
C SER A 151 1.92 -15.51 -0.76
N ALA A 152 0.89 -15.78 -1.55
CA ALA A 152 0.67 -17.08 -2.18
C ALA A 152 1.16 -17.19 -3.63
N LEU A 153 1.68 -16.10 -4.21
CA LEU A 153 2.31 -16.11 -5.54
C LEU A 153 3.84 -16.22 -5.43
N PRO A 154 4.53 -16.84 -6.41
CA PRO A 154 5.97 -16.95 -6.36
C PRO A 154 6.64 -15.57 -6.36
N ALA A 155 7.58 -15.35 -5.44
CA ALA A 155 8.33 -14.11 -5.32
C ALA A 155 9.82 -14.43 -5.18
N PHE A 156 10.66 -13.77 -5.98
CA PHE A 156 12.10 -14.00 -6.02
C PHE A 156 12.91 -12.76 -5.66
N VAL A 157 12.27 -11.59 -5.53
CA VAL A 157 12.93 -10.37 -5.08
C VAL A 157 13.30 -10.49 -3.59
N PRO A 158 14.59 -10.35 -3.23
CA PRO A 158 15.03 -10.51 -1.84
C PRO A 158 14.61 -9.33 -0.96
N LEU A 159 14.12 -9.65 0.24
CA LEU A 159 13.92 -8.67 1.32
C LEU A 159 15.28 -8.20 1.87
N PRO A 160 15.38 -6.95 2.38
CA PRO A 160 16.64 -6.42 2.92
C PRO A 160 16.94 -6.96 4.33
N VAL A 161 17.10 -8.29 4.44
CA VAL A 161 17.37 -8.98 5.71
C VAL A 161 18.71 -9.72 5.66
N GLY A 162 19.55 -9.53 6.69
CA GLY A 162 20.85 -10.20 6.78
C GLY A 162 21.82 -9.82 5.66
N THR A 163 22.63 -10.78 5.21
CA THR A 163 23.59 -10.56 4.10
C THR A 163 22.88 -10.60 2.74
N PRO A 164 23.34 -9.87 1.72
CA PRO A 164 22.72 -9.86 0.39
C PRO A 164 22.58 -11.25 -0.25
N THR A 165 23.50 -12.16 0.06
CA THR A 165 23.47 -13.54 -0.45
C THR A 165 22.44 -14.39 0.30
N ALA A 166 22.39 -14.29 1.64
CA ALA A 166 21.42 -15.04 2.44
C ALA A 166 19.97 -14.68 2.08
N ALA A 167 19.69 -13.38 1.91
CA ALA A 167 18.36 -12.90 1.50
C ALA A 167 17.91 -13.49 0.14
N ARG A 168 18.83 -13.62 -0.82
CA ARG A 168 18.54 -14.20 -2.14
C ARG A 168 18.33 -15.69 -2.08
N THR A 169 19.15 -16.41 -1.32
CA THR A 169 18.98 -17.86 -1.14
C THR A 169 17.61 -18.16 -0.53
N LEU A 170 17.21 -17.38 0.48
CA LEU A 170 15.88 -17.49 1.08
C LEU A 170 14.77 -17.20 0.05
N ALA A 171 14.86 -16.08 -0.66
CA ALA A 171 13.87 -15.73 -1.69
C ALA A 171 13.78 -16.77 -2.82
N THR A 172 14.91 -17.36 -3.21
CA THR A 172 14.95 -18.41 -4.24
C THR A 172 14.29 -19.69 -3.75
N ARG A 173 14.57 -20.11 -2.51
CA ARG A 173 13.94 -21.29 -1.91
C ARG A 173 12.43 -21.11 -1.80
N ASP A 174 11.99 -19.98 -1.24
CA ASP A 174 10.57 -19.67 -1.06
C ASP A 174 9.85 -19.57 -2.40
N GLY A 175 10.43 -18.82 -3.34
CA GLY A 175 9.88 -18.65 -4.68
C GLY A 175 9.76 -19.97 -5.44
N LEU A 176 10.79 -20.82 -5.41
CA LEU A 176 10.75 -22.14 -6.06
C LEU A 176 9.72 -23.07 -5.44
N LEU A 177 9.62 -23.10 -4.10
CA LEU A 177 8.61 -23.90 -3.41
C LEU A 177 7.20 -23.51 -3.86
N THR A 178 6.89 -22.21 -3.86
CA THR A 178 5.59 -21.72 -4.35
C THR A 178 5.40 -22.01 -5.84
N ALA A 179 6.43 -21.83 -6.68
CA ALA A 179 6.34 -22.13 -8.10
C ALA A 179 6.02 -23.62 -8.36
N VAL A 180 6.63 -24.54 -7.61
CA VAL A 180 6.36 -25.98 -7.72
C VAL A 180 4.91 -26.31 -7.38
N ILE A 181 4.33 -25.70 -6.33
CA ILE A 181 2.92 -25.89 -5.97
C ILE A 181 2.00 -25.47 -7.12
N TRP A 182 2.24 -24.28 -7.71
CA TRP A 182 1.46 -23.78 -8.84
C TRP A 182 1.63 -24.63 -10.10
N ILE A 183 2.85 -25.05 -10.42
CA ILE A 183 3.13 -25.94 -11.57
C ILE A 183 2.43 -27.28 -11.37
N ALA A 184 2.49 -27.86 -10.18
CA ALA A 184 1.84 -29.12 -9.87
C ALA A 184 0.31 -29.01 -10.01
N ALA A 185 -0.31 -28.00 -9.37
CA ALA A 185 -1.75 -27.78 -9.45
C ALA A 185 -2.21 -27.54 -10.90
N GLY A 186 -1.49 -26.70 -11.66
CA GLY A 186 -1.79 -26.44 -13.07
C GLY A 186 -1.61 -27.67 -13.96
N SER A 187 -0.58 -28.50 -13.70
CA SER A 187 -0.34 -29.73 -14.45
C SER A 187 -1.41 -30.80 -14.16
N ILE A 188 -1.86 -30.90 -12.91
CA ILE A 188 -2.98 -31.78 -12.52
C ILE A 188 -4.27 -31.32 -13.20
N ALA A 189 -4.58 -30.01 -13.16
CA ALA A 189 -5.73 -29.44 -13.85
C ALA A 189 -5.73 -29.71 -15.36
N ALA A 190 -4.59 -29.44 -16.02
CA ALA A 190 -4.43 -29.69 -17.45
C ALA A 190 -4.58 -31.18 -17.78
N SER A 191 -4.03 -32.07 -16.95
CA SER A 191 -4.16 -33.52 -17.13
C SER A 191 -5.60 -33.99 -16.93
N LEU A 192 -6.31 -33.47 -15.93
CA LEU A 192 -7.72 -33.78 -15.68
C LEU A 192 -8.59 -33.38 -16.89
N ILE A 193 -8.37 -32.19 -17.45
CA ILE A 193 -9.10 -31.76 -18.65
C ILE A 193 -8.68 -32.56 -19.88
N ALA A 194 -7.39 -32.85 -20.06
CA ALA A 194 -6.86 -33.54 -21.23
C ALA A 194 -7.29 -35.02 -21.32
N PHE A 195 -7.28 -35.73 -20.19
CA PHE A 195 -7.45 -37.18 -20.13
C PHE A 195 -8.81 -37.62 -19.59
N VAL A 196 -9.45 -36.82 -18.73
CA VAL A 196 -10.71 -37.21 -18.08
C VAL A 196 -11.88 -36.45 -18.70
N ALA A 197 -11.89 -35.12 -18.65
CA ALA A 197 -13.05 -34.35 -19.11
C ALA A 197 -13.19 -34.34 -20.64
N GLY A 198 -12.08 -34.15 -21.36
CA GLY A 198 -12.06 -33.97 -22.81
C GLY A 198 -12.69 -35.12 -23.62
N PRO A 199 -12.42 -36.40 -23.31
CA PRO A 199 -13.05 -37.52 -24.03
C PRO A 199 -14.54 -37.72 -23.72
N HIS A 200 -14.99 -37.32 -22.52
CA HIS A 200 -16.35 -37.61 -22.03
C HIS A 200 -17.34 -36.48 -22.33
N ILE A 201 -16.86 -35.24 -22.50
CA ILE A 201 -17.71 -34.08 -22.78
C ILE A 201 -17.84 -33.87 -24.30
N ARG A 202 -19.08 -33.91 -24.80
CA ARG A 202 -19.38 -33.77 -26.24
C ARG A 202 -19.56 -32.32 -26.67
N GLU A 203 -20.17 -31.49 -25.82
CA GLU A 203 -20.48 -30.10 -26.12
C GLU A 203 -19.31 -29.15 -25.76
N MET A 204 -19.12 -28.10 -26.56
CA MET A 204 -18.04 -27.14 -26.36
C MET A 204 -18.27 -26.22 -25.15
N SER A 205 -19.54 -25.87 -24.88
CA SER A 205 -19.97 -25.09 -23.71
C SER A 205 -19.59 -25.80 -22.41
N ASP A 206 -19.92 -27.08 -22.31
CA ASP A 206 -19.62 -27.90 -21.15
C ASP A 206 -18.12 -28.06 -20.94
N LEU A 207 -17.35 -28.24 -22.02
CA LEU A 207 -15.90 -28.36 -21.93
C LEU A 207 -15.27 -27.04 -21.45
N ALA A 208 -15.78 -25.90 -21.92
CA ALA A 208 -15.34 -24.59 -21.47
C ALA A 208 -15.68 -24.37 -19.97
N ALA A 209 -16.90 -24.70 -19.56
CA ALA A 209 -17.34 -24.60 -18.16
C ALA A 209 -16.51 -25.51 -17.24
N ALA A 210 -16.31 -26.78 -17.63
CA ALA A 210 -15.48 -27.73 -16.90
C ALA A 210 -14.02 -27.26 -16.81
N THR A 211 -13.46 -26.73 -17.90
CA THR A 211 -12.10 -26.16 -17.91
C THR A 211 -12.02 -24.99 -16.94
N ALA A 212 -12.95 -24.04 -16.99
CA ALA A 212 -12.98 -22.91 -16.08
C ALA A 212 -13.07 -23.35 -14.62
N LEU A 213 -13.96 -24.29 -14.30
CA LEU A 213 -14.15 -24.81 -12.94
C LEU A 213 -12.90 -25.55 -12.43
N VAL A 214 -12.31 -26.43 -13.24
CA VAL A 214 -11.12 -27.20 -12.85
C VAL A 214 -9.93 -26.28 -12.59
N PHE A 215 -9.68 -25.30 -13.46
CA PHE A 215 -8.59 -24.34 -13.26
C PHE A 215 -8.86 -23.39 -12.08
N ALA A 216 -10.11 -22.99 -11.84
CA ALA A 216 -10.48 -22.21 -10.65
C ALA A 216 -10.24 -23.00 -9.36
N CYS A 217 -10.66 -24.26 -9.29
CA CYS A 217 -10.40 -25.15 -8.16
C CYS A 217 -8.90 -25.37 -7.94
N ALA A 218 -8.13 -25.59 -9.01
CA ALA A 218 -6.68 -25.76 -8.92
C ALA A 218 -5.96 -24.50 -8.44
N GLY A 219 -6.38 -23.32 -8.91
CA GLY A 219 -5.86 -22.04 -8.42
C GLY A 219 -6.16 -21.82 -6.94
N THR A 220 -7.40 -22.08 -6.51
CA THR A 220 -7.79 -22.01 -5.09
C THR A 220 -6.99 -22.98 -4.23
N ALA A 221 -6.80 -24.22 -4.70
CA ALA A 221 -5.97 -25.20 -4.00
C ALA A 221 -4.51 -24.75 -3.90
N ALA A 222 -3.91 -24.24 -4.98
CA ALA A 222 -2.54 -23.75 -4.99
C ALA A 222 -2.33 -22.59 -4.00
N LEU A 223 -3.28 -21.65 -3.96
CA LEU A 223 -3.28 -20.55 -2.99
C LEU A 223 -3.34 -21.07 -1.55
N ALA A 224 -4.33 -21.90 -1.24
CA ALA A 224 -4.54 -22.48 0.09
C ALA A 224 -3.33 -23.29 0.57
N THR A 225 -2.79 -24.15 -0.29
CA THR A 225 -1.60 -24.96 0.00
C THR A 225 -0.38 -24.07 0.24
N THR A 226 -0.21 -22.98 -0.52
CA THR A 226 0.92 -22.07 -0.31
C THR A 226 0.84 -21.35 1.03
N TRP A 227 -0.33 -20.81 1.40
CA TRP A 227 -0.51 -20.17 2.71
C TRP A 227 -0.27 -21.16 3.85
N ALA A 228 -0.83 -22.37 3.76
CA ALA A 228 -0.68 -23.41 4.77
C ALA A 228 0.78 -23.83 4.98
N ILE A 229 1.52 -24.09 3.89
CA ILE A 229 2.93 -24.50 3.96
C ILE A 229 3.81 -23.36 4.50
N ARG A 230 3.49 -22.10 4.19
CA ARG A 230 4.26 -20.93 4.63
C ARG A 230 3.84 -20.38 6.00
N GLY A 231 2.81 -20.95 6.63
CA GLY A 231 2.23 -20.42 7.88
C GLY A 231 1.81 -18.96 7.75
N LYS A 232 1.25 -18.58 6.60
CA LYS A 232 0.78 -17.22 6.33
C LYS A 232 -0.73 -17.15 6.46
N ASP A 233 -1.23 -16.10 7.11
CA ASP A 233 -2.65 -15.85 7.17
C ASP A 233 -3.17 -15.49 5.77
N PRO A 234 -4.22 -16.19 5.29
CA PRO A 234 -4.76 -15.94 3.96
C PRO A 234 -5.52 -14.61 3.87
N LEU A 235 -5.83 -13.98 5.02
CA LEU A 235 -6.68 -12.80 5.11
C LEU A 235 -5.88 -11.57 5.52
N THR A 236 -6.06 -10.48 4.76
CA THR A 236 -5.58 -9.14 5.12
C THR A 236 -6.71 -8.34 5.77
N ALA A 237 -7.20 -8.80 6.92
CA ALA A 237 -8.40 -8.27 7.56
C ALA A 237 -8.33 -6.75 7.79
N ALA A 238 -7.23 -6.24 8.37
CA ALA A 238 -7.11 -4.83 8.70
C ALA A 238 -7.11 -3.90 7.46
N PRO A 239 -6.27 -4.12 6.42
CA PRO A 239 -6.38 -3.36 5.17
C PRO A 239 -7.77 -3.45 4.53
N ALA A 240 -8.38 -4.64 4.52
CA ALA A 240 -9.72 -4.85 3.95
C ALA A 240 -10.81 -4.05 4.66
N GLN A 241 -10.77 -4.04 5.99
CA GLN A 241 -11.68 -3.26 6.81
C GLN A 241 -11.47 -1.76 6.61
N LEU A 242 -10.22 -1.28 6.48
CA LEU A 242 -9.95 0.12 6.14
C LEU A 242 -10.46 0.49 4.74
N ASP A 243 -10.29 -0.38 3.75
CA ASP A 243 -10.89 -0.24 2.41
C ASP A 243 -12.41 -0.07 2.48
N LEU A 244 -13.06 -0.91 3.28
CA LEU A 244 -14.50 -0.83 3.49
C LEU A 244 -14.89 0.50 4.17
N LEU A 245 -14.18 0.94 5.20
CA LEU A 245 -14.44 2.23 5.84
C LEU A 245 -14.28 3.41 4.85
N ARG A 246 -13.28 3.35 3.97
CA ARG A 246 -13.09 4.33 2.88
C ARG A 246 -14.26 4.32 1.91
N ALA A 247 -14.72 3.14 1.49
CA ALA A 247 -15.88 3.00 0.62
C ALA A 247 -17.15 3.57 1.26
N LEU A 248 -17.35 3.35 2.57
CA LEU A 248 -18.44 3.94 3.33
C LEU A 248 -18.33 5.48 3.37
N GLY A 249 -17.14 6.06 3.53
CA GLY A 249 -16.94 7.51 3.49
C GLY A 249 -17.25 8.18 2.14
N GLY A 250 -17.06 7.46 1.02
CA GLY A 250 -17.14 8.01 -0.33
C GLY A 250 -18.42 7.68 -1.12
N SER A 251 -18.89 6.44 -1.08
CA SER A 251 -19.86 5.92 -2.05
C SER A 251 -21.18 5.47 -1.41
N ARG A 252 -22.21 5.26 -2.24
CA ARG A 252 -23.41 4.51 -1.84
C ARG A 252 -23.02 3.04 -1.70
N VAL A 253 -22.94 2.55 -0.48
CA VAL A 253 -22.64 1.16 -0.17
C VAL A 253 -23.93 0.42 0.16
N VAL A 254 -24.08 -0.78 -0.41
CA VAL A 254 -25.08 -1.75 0.03
C VAL A 254 -24.33 -2.84 0.78
N ALA A 255 -24.62 -2.97 2.08
CA ALA A 255 -24.00 -3.97 2.93
C ALA A 255 -24.97 -5.13 3.16
N PHE A 256 -24.48 -6.35 3.00
CA PHE A 256 -25.20 -7.60 3.29
C PHE A 256 -24.42 -8.42 4.32
N ASP A 257 -25.13 -8.88 5.34
CA ASP A 257 -24.68 -9.85 6.32
C ASP A 257 -25.00 -11.24 5.76
N LEU A 258 -23.96 -11.98 5.42
CA LEU A 258 -24.08 -13.29 4.78
C LEU A 258 -24.52 -14.38 5.76
N ASP A 259 -24.22 -14.24 7.05
CA ASP A 259 -24.66 -15.19 8.08
C ASP A 259 -26.14 -14.99 8.39
N GLY A 260 -26.55 -13.73 8.52
CA GLY A 260 -27.93 -13.36 8.78
C GLY A 260 -28.81 -13.24 7.53
N TRP A 261 -28.26 -13.45 6.33
CA TRP A 261 -28.95 -13.30 5.04
C TRP A 261 -29.77 -12.00 4.91
N ARG A 262 -29.24 -10.90 5.45
CA ARG A 262 -29.99 -9.63 5.54
C ARG A 262 -29.14 -8.44 5.15
N ARG A 263 -29.81 -7.40 4.67
CA ARG A 263 -29.17 -6.11 4.46
C ARG A 263 -28.88 -5.44 5.81
N VAL A 264 -27.70 -4.85 5.95
CA VAL A 264 -27.28 -4.11 7.15
C VAL A 264 -27.20 -2.63 6.84
N THR A 265 -27.57 -1.80 7.82
CA THR A 265 -27.40 -0.36 7.72
C THR A 265 -25.94 0.01 7.87
N ARG A 266 -25.55 1.18 7.34
CA ARG A 266 -24.17 1.67 7.47
C ARG A 266 -23.72 1.78 8.92
N ASP A 267 -24.58 2.33 9.79
CA ASP A 267 -24.21 2.56 11.19
C ASP A 267 -24.05 1.24 11.95
N ALA A 268 -24.93 0.26 11.68
CA ALA A 268 -24.81 -1.08 12.23
C ALA A 268 -23.56 -1.83 11.71
N LEU A 269 -23.14 -1.56 10.46
CA LEU A 269 -21.89 -2.09 9.94
C LEU A 269 -20.70 -1.47 10.67
N VAL A 270 -20.63 -0.14 10.76
CA VAL A 270 -19.56 0.59 11.45
C VAL A 270 -19.43 0.13 12.91
N SER A 271 -20.54 0.03 13.65
CA SER A 271 -20.52 -0.35 15.06
C SER A 271 -20.04 -1.77 15.33
N ARG A 272 -20.12 -2.66 14.32
CA ARG A 272 -19.65 -4.06 14.41
C ARG A 272 -18.19 -4.22 14.00
N MET A 273 -17.61 -3.24 13.32
CA MET A 273 -16.23 -3.34 12.85
C MET A 273 -15.24 -3.16 14.00
N ARG A 274 -14.23 -4.02 14.05
CA ARG A 274 -13.09 -3.93 14.94
C ARG A 274 -11.85 -4.29 14.15
N ILE A 275 -10.91 -3.36 14.07
CA ILE A 275 -9.66 -3.54 13.34
C ILE A 275 -8.59 -3.91 14.36
N ASP A 276 -8.30 -5.20 14.46
CA ASP A 276 -7.26 -5.72 15.36
C ASP A 276 -5.92 -5.74 14.63
N LEU A 277 -4.90 -5.17 15.27
CA LEU A 277 -3.58 -4.94 14.69
C LEU A 277 -2.55 -5.59 15.60
N PRO A 278 -2.10 -6.82 15.29
CA PRO A 278 -1.13 -7.50 16.11
C PRO A 278 0.18 -6.70 16.13
N VAL A 279 0.76 -6.54 17.32
CA VAL A 279 2.07 -5.90 17.48
C VAL A 279 3.12 -6.95 17.18
N ALA A 280 3.83 -6.80 16.07
CA ALA A 280 4.91 -7.71 15.70
C ALA A 280 6.12 -7.53 16.63
N GLU A 281 6.74 -8.64 17.04
CA GLU A 281 8.00 -8.58 17.78
C GLU A 281 9.08 -7.89 16.91
N PRO A 282 9.82 -6.92 17.48
CA PRO A 282 10.86 -6.24 16.73
C PRO A 282 11.98 -7.23 16.35
N PRO A 283 12.48 -7.21 15.10
CA PRO A 283 13.67 -7.97 14.76
C PRO A 283 14.85 -7.50 15.61
N ALA A 284 15.73 -8.44 16.00
CA ALA A 284 16.89 -8.17 16.85
C ALA A 284 17.72 -6.99 16.32
N GLY A 285 17.93 -5.96 17.14
CA GLY A 285 18.67 -4.73 16.78
C GLY A 285 17.82 -3.61 16.18
N ALA A 286 16.49 -3.73 16.12
CA ALA A 286 15.62 -2.62 15.74
C ALA A 286 15.70 -1.47 16.77
N ARG A 287 15.79 -0.22 16.27
CA ARG A 287 15.86 0.98 17.13
C ARG A 287 14.56 1.20 17.91
N GLY A 288 14.68 1.64 19.15
CA GLY A 288 13.60 1.80 20.15
C GLY A 288 12.44 2.76 19.82
N ASN A 289 12.46 3.50 18.70
CA ASN A 289 11.44 4.53 18.38
C ASN A 289 10.70 4.29 17.06
N ARG A 290 10.55 3.03 16.62
CA ARG A 290 9.76 2.71 15.42
C ARG A 290 8.27 2.63 15.78
N ALA A 291 7.38 3.00 14.85
CA ALA A 291 5.96 2.75 15.00
C ALA A 291 5.70 1.25 15.19
N LEU A 292 4.87 0.91 16.17
CA LEU A 292 4.36 -0.45 16.38
C LEU A 292 3.43 -0.84 15.22
N VAL A 293 2.55 0.09 14.86
CA VAL A 293 1.54 -0.08 13.83
C VAL A 293 1.40 1.21 13.03
N THR A 294 1.27 1.06 11.72
CA THR A 294 0.97 2.16 10.80
C THR A 294 -0.23 1.78 9.94
N LEU A 295 -1.30 2.58 10.02
CA LEU A 295 -2.48 2.42 9.18
C LEU A 295 -2.49 3.51 8.10
N SER A 296 -2.61 3.10 6.84
CA SER A 296 -2.68 4.01 5.72
C SER A 296 -4.12 4.43 5.42
N ALA A 297 -4.31 5.71 5.06
CA ALA A 297 -5.55 6.27 4.56
C ALA A 297 -6.78 6.02 5.47
N VAL A 298 -6.65 6.35 6.77
CA VAL A 298 -7.74 6.25 7.74
C VAL A 298 -8.79 7.33 7.42
N PRO A 299 -10.07 6.97 7.20
CA PRO A 299 -11.11 7.96 6.90
C PRO A 299 -11.36 8.96 8.03
N ALA A 300 -11.95 10.11 7.67
CA ALA A 300 -12.50 11.07 8.62
C ALA A 300 -13.60 10.41 9.45
N GLY A 301 -13.58 10.60 10.77
CA GLY A 301 -14.49 9.90 11.66
C GLY A 301 -14.11 9.99 13.13
N GLU A 302 -14.87 9.27 13.94
CA GLU A 302 -14.60 9.05 15.36
C GLU A 302 -14.22 7.59 15.56
N TYR A 303 -13.14 7.39 16.29
CA TYR A 303 -12.53 6.10 16.50
C TYR A 303 -12.20 5.93 17.97
N GLN A 304 -12.38 4.72 18.49
CA GLN A 304 -11.84 4.32 19.76
C GLN A 304 -10.57 3.51 19.50
N VAL A 305 -9.47 3.92 20.15
CA VAL A 305 -8.21 3.18 20.15
C VAL A 305 -8.09 2.48 21.49
N SER A 306 -7.96 1.17 21.48
CA SER A 306 -7.66 0.38 22.66
C SER A 306 -6.46 -0.53 22.42
N VAL A 307 -5.88 -1.05 23.50
CA VAL A 307 -4.73 -1.95 23.44
C VAL A 307 -4.98 -3.18 24.30
N ARG A 308 -4.49 -4.33 23.83
CA ARG A 308 -4.38 -5.57 24.62
C ARG A 308 -2.93 -5.74 25.07
N HIS A 309 -2.73 -5.97 26.36
CA HIS A 309 -1.41 -6.08 26.95
C HIS A 309 -1.39 -7.15 28.05
N ARG A 310 -0.24 -7.81 28.27
CA ARG A 310 -0.03 -8.83 29.32
C ARG A 310 0.40 -8.26 30.68
N GLY A 311 0.58 -6.94 30.75
CA GLY A 311 1.16 -6.24 31.90
C GLY A 311 2.26 -5.26 31.46
N GLY A 312 2.80 -4.50 32.40
CA GLY A 312 3.80 -3.46 32.16
C GLY A 312 3.23 -2.05 32.24
N ASP A 313 4.02 -1.16 32.82
CA ASP A 313 3.77 0.27 32.79
C ASP A 313 4.40 0.85 31.53
N GLY A 314 3.96 2.03 31.10
CA GLY A 314 4.52 2.69 29.92
C GLY A 314 3.50 3.50 29.17
N TRP A 315 3.95 4.10 28.08
CA TRP A 315 3.22 5.12 27.35
C TRP A 315 2.94 4.70 25.90
N ILE A 316 1.71 4.94 25.48
CA ILE A 316 1.27 4.86 24.09
C ILE A 316 1.19 6.26 23.51
N MET A 317 1.76 6.43 22.33
CA MET A 317 1.72 7.66 21.55
C MET A 317 0.97 7.39 20.24
N VAL A 318 -0.15 8.07 20.02
CA VAL A 318 -0.90 8.03 18.76
C VAL A 318 -0.64 9.31 18.00
N GLY A 319 -0.22 9.23 16.74
CA GLY A 319 0.11 10.38 15.91
C GLY A 319 -0.33 10.23 14.46
N VAL A 320 -0.43 11.35 13.77
CA VAL A 320 -0.69 11.40 12.33
C VAL A 320 0.57 11.87 11.62
N GLY A 321 1.11 11.07 10.72
CA GLY A 321 2.38 11.36 10.10
C GLY A 321 3.13 10.14 9.60
N LEU A 322 4.38 10.38 9.18
CA LEU A 322 5.35 9.31 8.95
C LEU A 322 6.00 8.91 10.27
N ASP A 323 6.59 7.71 10.35
CA ASP A 323 7.26 7.18 11.56
C ASP A 323 8.29 8.12 12.19
N ARG A 324 8.82 9.08 11.43
CA ARG A 324 9.83 10.05 11.90
C ARG A 324 9.24 11.32 12.48
N ASP A 325 7.92 11.51 12.41
CA ASP A 325 7.28 12.70 12.94
C ASP A 325 7.24 12.62 14.48
N PRO A 326 7.82 13.61 15.19
CA PRO A 326 7.94 13.54 16.65
C PRO A 326 6.60 13.71 17.36
N PHE A 327 5.62 14.33 16.71
CA PHE A 327 4.38 14.77 17.35
C PHE A 327 3.40 13.61 17.59
N ALA A 328 2.80 13.61 18.78
CA ALA A 328 1.69 12.75 19.14
C ALA A 328 0.43 13.61 19.34
N LEU A 329 -0.71 13.10 18.89
CA LEU A 329 -2.03 13.64 19.23
C LEU A 329 -2.41 13.29 20.66
N ILE A 330 -1.99 12.11 21.08
CA ILE A 330 -2.32 11.51 22.38
C ILE A 330 -1.07 10.82 22.88
N THR A 331 -0.67 11.12 24.11
CA THR A 331 0.39 10.44 24.86
C THR A 331 -0.20 10.08 26.20
N GLU A 332 -0.55 8.81 26.39
CA GLU A 332 -1.28 8.35 27.57
C GLU A 332 -0.68 7.03 28.07
N PRO A 333 -0.84 6.70 29.36
CA PRO A 333 -0.43 5.41 29.89
C PRO A 333 -1.15 4.26 29.19
N VAL A 334 -0.48 3.10 29.07
CA VAL A 334 -1.05 1.88 28.46
C VAL A 334 -2.40 1.53 29.11
N SER A 335 -2.53 1.63 30.43
CA SER A 335 -3.76 1.35 31.18
C SER A 335 -4.93 2.25 30.77
N THR A 336 -4.66 3.55 30.52
CA THR A 336 -5.67 4.51 30.05
C THR A 336 -6.10 4.20 28.62
N VAL A 337 -5.17 3.83 27.74
CA VAL A 337 -5.51 3.45 26.37
C VAL A 337 -6.22 2.10 26.34
N ALA A 338 -5.88 1.16 27.22
CA ALA A 338 -6.57 -0.13 27.33
C ALA A 338 -8.06 0.02 27.64
N ALA A 339 -8.45 1.04 28.41
CA ALA A 339 -9.86 1.39 28.65
C ALA A 339 -10.58 1.98 27.43
N GLY A 340 -9.85 2.28 26.35
CA GLY A 340 -10.38 2.77 25.08
C GLY A 340 -10.40 4.29 25.01
N ARG A 341 -9.47 4.86 24.25
CA ARG A 341 -9.31 6.30 24.06
C ARG A 341 -9.98 6.78 22.76
N LEU A 342 -10.84 7.80 22.88
CA LEU A 342 -11.48 8.42 21.72
C LEU A 342 -10.50 9.30 20.94
N VAL A 343 -10.46 9.11 19.62
CA VAL A 343 -9.72 9.94 18.66
C VAL A 343 -10.69 10.41 17.59
N ARG A 344 -10.62 11.70 17.25
CA ARG A 344 -11.49 12.32 16.25
C ARG A 344 -10.65 12.82 15.09
N PHE A 345 -11.10 12.53 13.88
CA PHE A 345 -10.48 12.98 12.63
C PHE A 345 -11.50 13.76 11.81
N PRO A 346 -11.35 15.10 11.68
CA PRO A 346 -12.28 15.92 10.91
C PRO A 346 -12.10 15.75 9.40
N VAL A 347 -10.96 15.23 8.98
CA VAL A 347 -10.56 14.94 7.61
C VAL A 347 -9.94 13.56 7.53
N ASP A 348 -9.83 13.01 6.32
CA ASP A 348 -9.12 11.76 6.11
C ASP A 348 -7.66 11.93 6.51
N VAL A 349 -7.04 10.88 7.03
CA VAL A 349 -5.67 10.88 7.53
C VAL A 349 -4.83 9.97 6.65
N ARG A 350 -3.71 10.49 6.14
CA ARG A 350 -2.82 9.73 5.25
C ARG A 350 -2.21 8.52 5.95
N SER A 351 -1.79 8.71 7.20
CA SER A 351 -1.08 7.70 7.99
C SER A 351 -1.34 7.93 9.46
N LEU A 352 -1.93 6.94 10.13
CA LEU A 352 -2.08 6.89 11.59
C LEU A 352 -0.98 5.97 12.13
N THR A 353 -0.10 6.51 12.95
CA THR A 353 1.02 5.80 13.56
C THR A 353 0.78 5.63 15.05
N VAL A 354 0.98 4.43 15.56
CA VAL A 354 0.97 4.15 16.99
C VAL A 354 2.37 3.74 17.41
N ARG A 355 2.91 4.44 18.41
CA ARG A 355 4.22 4.23 19.01
C ARG A 355 4.03 3.87 20.48
N ALA A 356 4.99 3.15 21.02
CA ALA A 356 5.09 2.91 22.46
C ALA A 356 6.55 3.00 22.88
N ASP A 357 6.76 3.34 24.15
CA ASP A 357 8.08 3.21 24.78
C ASP A 357 8.51 1.73 24.89
N GLU A 358 9.74 1.52 25.35
CA GLU A 358 10.35 0.18 25.38
C GLU A 358 9.72 -0.75 26.43
N GLU A 359 9.07 -0.20 27.45
CA GLU A 359 8.38 -0.99 28.48
C GLU A 359 7.02 -1.47 27.96
N ALA A 360 6.21 -0.52 27.46
CA ALA A 360 4.94 -0.83 26.84
C ALA A 360 5.10 -1.78 25.65
N ARG A 361 6.12 -1.59 24.80
CA ARG A 361 6.35 -2.45 23.63
C ARG A 361 6.53 -3.93 23.99
N ARG A 362 7.16 -4.24 25.12
CA ARG A 362 7.40 -5.64 25.56
C ARG A 362 6.12 -6.31 26.07
N GLY A 363 5.15 -5.54 26.56
CA GLY A 363 3.90 -6.04 27.12
C GLY A 363 2.69 -6.01 26.18
N LEU A 364 2.76 -5.26 25.07
CA LEU A 364 1.67 -5.10 24.11
C LEU A 364 1.51 -6.31 23.18
N GLU A 365 0.28 -6.79 23.05
CA GLU A 365 -0.08 -7.88 22.15
C GLU A 365 -0.71 -7.37 20.85
N SER A 366 -1.68 -6.47 20.98
CA SER A 366 -2.38 -5.89 19.84
C SER A 366 -2.92 -4.49 20.12
N ILE A 367 -3.14 -3.75 19.05
CA ILE A 367 -3.84 -2.46 19.05
C ILE A 367 -5.16 -2.66 18.33
N GLU A 368 -6.26 -2.27 18.96
CA GLU A 368 -7.60 -2.35 18.39
C GLU A 368 -8.07 -0.93 18.01
N LEU A 369 -8.51 -0.77 16.76
CA LEU A 369 -9.13 0.46 16.26
C LEU A 369 -10.60 0.18 15.94
N GLN A 370 -11.51 0.73 16.75
CA GLN A 370 -12.94 0.59 16.54
C GLN A 370 -13.52 1.90 15.96
N PRO A 371 -14.05 1.89 14.72
CA PRO A 371 -14.76 3.03 14.19
C PRO A 371 -16.12 3.19 14.90
N LEU A 372 -16.37 4.36 15.46
CA LEU A 372 -17.65 4.71 16.08
C LEU A 372 -18.54 5.45 15.08
N ARG A 373 -17.95 6.31 14.25
CA ARG A 373 -18.66 7.09 13.23
C ARG A 373 -17.73 7.42 12.07
N ILE A 374 -18.20 7.30 10.83
CA ILE A 374 -17.44 7.67 9.63
C ILE A 374 -18.10 8.86 8.94
N LEU A 375 -17.35 9.95 8.77
CA LEU A 375 -17.81 11.15 8.08
C LEU A 375 -17.92 10.90 6.58
N ARG A 376 -19.04 11.34 6.01
CA ARG A 376 -19.27 11.29 4.57
C ARG A 376 -18.51 12.41 3.86
N SER A 377 -18.20 12.19 2.58
CA SER A 377 -17.44 13.17 1.78
C SER A 377 -18.12 14.54 1.68
N ASP A 378 -19.46 14.61 1.67
CA ASP A 378 -20.24 15.85 1.71
C ASP A 378 -20.25 16.57 3.08
N ARG A 379 -19.77 15.89 4.12
CA ARG A 379 -19.67 16.41 5.49
C ARG A 379 -18.23 16.71 5.90
N LYS A 380 -17.23 16.42 5.06
CA LYS A 380 -15.83 16.78 5.33
C LYS A 380 -15.65 18.29 5.12
N PRO A 381 -14.86 18.97 5.96
CA PRO A 381 -14.62 20.41 5.83
C PRO A 381 -13.80 20.72 4.57
N VAL A 382 -12.84 19.85 4.24
CA VAL A 382 -11.94 19.97 3.08
C VAL A 382 -11.71 18.58 2.49
N ALA A 383 -11.59 18.50 1.16
CA ALA A 383 -11.24 17.28 0.46
C ALA A 383 -9.74 16.96 0.55
N GLY A 384 -9.38 15.67 0.53
CA GLY A 384 -8.00 15.19 0.63
C GLY A 384 -7.65 14.68 2.03
N ASN A 385 -6.37 14.43 2.26
CA ASN A 385 -5.88 13.75 3.45
C ASN A 385 -4.90 14.63 4.23
N ALA A 386 -5.06 14.70 5.55
CA ALA A 386 -4.07 15.23 6.45
C ALA A 386 -2.79 14.39 6.40
N ARG A 387 -1.66 15.04 6.16
CA ARG A 387 -0.33 14.42 6.11
C ARG A 387 0.32 14.35 7.47
N ARG A 388 0.00 15.31 8.34
CA ARG A 388 0.48 15.42 9.71
C ARG A 388 -0.61 16.02 10.59
N ALA A 389 -0.60 15.70 11.88
CA ALA A 389 -1.38 16.44 12.86
C ALA A 389 -0.57 16.71 14.12
N VAL A 390 -0.79 17.87 14.73
CA VAL A 390 -0.11 18.31 15.96
C VAL A 390 -1.13 18.91 16.91
N ARG A 391 -1.00 18.57 18.20
CA ARG A 391 -1.86 19.10 19.26
C ARG A 391 -1.21 20.31 19.93
N TYR A 392 -1.91 21.43 19.91
CA TYR A 392 -1.58 22.71 20.53
C TYR A 392 -2.58 23.00 21.64
N GLY A 393 -2.28 22.57 22.87
CA GLY A 393 -3.21 22.72 23.99
C GLY A 393 -4.55 22.02 23.75
N SER A 394 -5.62 22.80 23.61
CA SER A 394 -7.00 22.34 23.36
C SER A 394 -7.38 22.23 21.87
N VAL A 395 -6.43 22.52 20.97
CA VAL A 395 -6.66 22.54 19.52
C VAL A 395 -5.74 21.57 18.83
N THR A 396 -6.29 20.72 17.96
CA THR A 396 -5.52 19.84 17.08
C THR A 396 -5.49 20.43 15.67
N ALA A 397 -4.27 20.68 15.15
CA ALA A 397 -4.05 21.17 13.80
C ALA A 397 -3.70 19.99 12.87
N PHE A 398 -4.51 19.78 11.83
CA PHE A 398 -4.31 18.81 10.77
C PHE A 398 -3.80 19.52 9.51
N PHE A 399 -2.59 19.17 9.08
CA PHE A 399 -1.93 19.75 7.92
C PHE A 399 -2.24 18.95 6.66
N MET A 400 -2.87 19.58 5.66
CA MET A 400 -3.30 18.90 4.44
C MET A 400 -2.17 18.74 3.40
N ASP A 401 -1.04 19.41 3.61
CA ASP A 401 0.11 19.44 2.73
C ASP A 401 1.44 19.52 3.52
N ASP A 402 2.56 19.46 2.80
CA ASP A 402 3.91 19.51 3.36
C ASP A 402 4.51 20.94 3.29
N ARG A 403 3.66 21.98 3.23
CA ARG A 403 4.09 23.39 3.07
C ARG A 403 4.04 24.19 4.37
N ALA A 404 3.63 23.55 5.47
CA ALA A 404 3.73 24.07 6.82
C ALA A 404 4.76 23.28 7.62
N PHE A 405 5.52 23.98 8.46
CA PHE A 405 6.53 23.40 9.34
C PHE A 405 6.04 23.49 10.78
N ALA A 406 5.55 22.38 11.30
CA ALA A 406 5.06 22.29 12.67
C ALA A 406 6.19 22.36 13.69
N GLU A 407 5.97 23.12 14.76
CA GLU A 407 6.84 23.31 15.91
C GLU A 407 6.02 23.13 17.20
N PRO A 408 6.61 23.06 18.41
CA PRO A 408 5.86 22.78 19.64
C PRO A 408 4.77 23.80 20.01
N ASN A 409 4.96 25.08 19.69
CA ASN A 409 4.06 26.17 20.10
C ASN A 409 3.23 26.75 18.95
N GLY A 410 3.34 26.19 17.75
CA GLY A 410 2.74 26.74 16.53
C GLY A 410 3.41 26.16 15.30
N PHE A 411 3.23 26.80 14.15
CA PHE A 411 3.83 26.34 12.91
C PHE A 411 4.17 27.49 11.98
N TRP A 412 5.18 27.30 11.15
CA TRP A 412 5.51 28.22 10.07
C TRP A 412 4.78 27.84 8.79
N VAL A 413 4.19 28.81 8.13
CA VAL A 413 3.80 28.69 6.72
C VAL A 413 5.02 29.02 5.86
N GLY A 414 5.33 28.18 4.88
CA GLY A 414 6.44 28.43 3.98
C GLY A 414 6.30 29.75 3.21
N GLY A 415 7.41 30.46 3.03
CA GLY A 415 7.43 31.71 2.25
C GLY A 415 7.08 31.46 0.78
N ALA A 416 6.39 32.43 0.15
CA ALA A 416 5.87 32.32 -1.22
C ALA A 416 5.07 31.02 -1.47
N ARG A 417 4.39 30.51 -0.45
CA ARG A 417 3.59 29.27 -0.50
C ARG A 417 2.23 29.48 0.12
N GLU A 418 1.36 28.54 -0.20
CA GLU A 418 0.02 28.40 0.35
C GLU A 418 -0.12 27.03 0.99
N THR A 419 -0.67 26.99 2.20
CA THR A 419 -0.97 25.76 2.94
C THR A 419 -2.43 25.75 3.39
N THR A 420 -3.00 24.55 3.53
CA THR A 420 -4.34 24.36 4.13
C THR A 420 -4.23 23.59 5.44
N VAL A 421 -4.82 24.16 6.51
CA VAL A 421 -4.82 23.58 7.86
C VAL A 421 -6.26 23.47 8.37
N VAL A 422 -6.59 22.33 8.95
CA VAL A 422 -7.87 22.10 9.65
C VAL A 422 -7.61 22.11 11.14
N LEU A 423 -8.29 23.00 11.86
CA LEU A 423 -8.17 23.19 13.30
C LEU A 423 -9.41 22.58 13.96
N GLN A 424 -9.19 21.61 14.85
CA GLN A 424 -10.25 20.98 15.63
C GLN A 424 -10.08 21.34 17.10
N ARG A 425 -11.09 21.96 17.69
CA ARG A 425 -11.13 22.26 19.13
C ARG A 425 -11.73 21.08 19.89
N ASP A 426 -11.31 20.89 21.13
CA ASP A 426 -11.98 19.96 22.04
C ASP A 426 -13.41 20.44 22.36
N GLU A 427 -13.56 21.75 22.57
CA GLU A 427 -14.84 22.42 22.82
C GLU A 427 -15.27 23.24 21.60
N PRO A 428 -16.50 23.05 21.07
CA PRO A 428 -16.99 23.81 19.93
C PRO A 428 -17.06 25.31 20.22
N SER A 429 -16.59 26.11 19.28
CA SER A 429 -16.69 27.57 19.32
C SER A 429 -16.98 28.09 17.91
N GLY A 430 -17.65 29.25 17.80
CA GLY A 430 -17.94 29.88 16.51
C GLY A 430 -16.72 30.57 15.87
N ALA A 431 -15.63 30.74 16.62
CA ALA A 431 -14.40 31.32 16.13
C ALA A 431 -13.16 30.60 16.67
N GLN A 432 -12.10 30.57 15.87
CA GLN A 432 -10.79 30.08 16.26
C GLN A 432 -9.78 31.25 16.21
N PRO A 433 -9.35 31.79 17.36
CA PRO A 433 -8.31 32.80 17.38
C PRO A 433 -6.98 32.18 16.93
N LEU A 434 -6.25 32.91 16.09
CA LEU A 434 -4.87 32.66 15.74
C LEU A 434 -4.04 33.92 16.00
N LEU A 435 -2.82 33.74 16.49
CA LEU A 435 -1.83 34.80 16.55
C LEU A 435 -0.82 34.59 15.43
N LEU A 436 -0.78 35.54 14.50
CA LEU A 436 0.15 35.54 13.38
C LEU A 436 1.33 36.41 13.74
N ARG A 437 2.55 35.90 13.58
CA ARG A 437 3.79 36.69 13.66
C ARG A 437 4.49 36.62 12.31
N ASN A 438 4.69 37.77 11.68
CA ASN A 438 5.35 37.80 10.38
C ASN A 438 6.85 37.46 10.51
N ALA A 439 7.47 37.05 9.40
CA ALA A 439 8.91 36.96 9.30
C ALA A 439 9.60 38.33 9.48
N PRO A 440 10.94 38.39 9.64
CA PRO A 440 11.74 39.62 9.70
C PRO A 440 11.84 40.38 8.36
N VAL A 441 10.79 40.30 7.52
CA VAL A 441 10.67 40.93 6.22
C VAL A 441 9.22 41.37 6.01
N SER A 442 9.01 42.47 5.27
CA SER A 442 7.65 42.86 4.88
C SER A 442 6.98 41.76 4.06
N ASN A 443 5.70 41.49 4.34
CA ASN A 443 4.98 40.39 3.74
C ASN A 443 3.49 40.71 3.61
N ARG A 444 2.86 40.06 2.63
CA ARG A 444 1.41 40.04 2.49
C ARG A 444 0.92 38.63 2.81
N VAL A 445 0.14 38.51 3.88
CA VAL A 445 -0.45 37.25 4.33
C VAL A 445 -1.92 37.27 3.99
N SER A 446 -2.39 36.23 3.29
CA SER A 446 -3.81 36.07 2.94
C SER A 446 -4.37 34.84 3.63
N LEU A 447 -5.52 35.01 4.26
CA LEU A 447 -6.24 33.99 5.01
C LEU A 447 -7.60 33.80 4.33
N SER A 448 -8.04 32.56 4.17
CA SER A 448 -9.39 32.28 3.68
C SER A 448 -9.99 31.02 4.29
N ALA A 449 -11.30 31.07 4.55
CA ALA A 449 -12.10 30.01 5.15
C ALA A 449 -13.54 30.11 4.62
N GLY A 450 -13.92 29.23 3.69
CA GLY A 450 -15.23 29.31 3.02
C GLY A 450 -15.38 30.62 2.23
N SER A 451 -16.41 31.40 2.53
CA SER A 451 -16.64 32.73 1.96
C SER A 451 -15.84 33.84 2.66
N TRP A 452 -15.26 33.58 3.83
CA TRP A 452 -14.45 34.55 4.55
C TRP A 452 -13.04 34.62 3.96
N LYS A 453 -12.55 35.85 3.77
CA LYS A 453 -11.19 36.13 3.30
C LYS A 453 -10.67 37.40 3.99
N GLN A 454 -9.41 37.37 4.38
CA GLN A 454 -8.72 38.54 4.92
C GLN A 454 -7.30 38.61 4.36
N ASP A 455 -6.96 39.76 3.79
CA ASP A 455 -5.60 40.06 3.31
C ASP A 455 -4.95 41.04 4.31
N LEU A 456 -3.75 40.70 4.78
CA LEU A 456 -3.01 41.42 5.79
C LEU A 456 -1.67 41.86 5.21
N GLU A 457 -1.42 43.16 5.17
CA GLU A 457 -0.07 43.69 5.03
C GLU A 457 0.56 43.73 6.42
N MET A 458 1.70 43.05 6.57
CA MET A 458 2.40 42.91 7.84
C MET A 458 3.84 43.42 7.69
N ALA A 459 4.26 44.26 8.63
CA ALA A 459 5.65 44.69 8.76
C ALA A 459 6.54 43.54 9.27
N ALA A 460 7.86 43.73 9.23
CA ALA A 460 8.80 42.76 9.79
C ALA A 460 8.51 42.52 11.27
N ASP A 461 8.44 41.24 11.67
CA ASP A 461 8.17 40.79 13.05
C ASP A 461 6.83 41.26 13.66
N GLU A 462 5.93 41.84 12.86
CA GLU A 462 4.62 42.28 13.33
C GLU A 462 3.78 41.10 13.81
N GLU A 463 3.10 41.26 14.95
CA GLU A 463 2.11 40.31 15.46
C GLU A 463 0.69 40.82 15.24
N ARG A 464 -0.20 39.95 14.76
CA ARG A 464 -1.61 40.27 14.58
C ARG A 464 -2.48 39.09 14.99
N ARG A 465 -3.48 39.36 15.81
CA ARG A 465 -4.51 38.38 16.15
C ARG A 465 -5.62 38.40 15.12
N VAL A 466 -6.05 37.21 14.69
CA VAL A 466 -7.14 37.03 13.73
C VAL A 466 -8.08 35.94 14.23
N ASP A 467 -9.39 36.19 14.16
CA ASP A 467 -10.41 35.22 14.51
C ASP A 467 -10.95 34.57 13.23
N ILE A 468 -10.72 33.27 13.08
CA ILE A 468 -11.18 32.52 11.91
C ILE A 468 -12.58 31.96 12.19
N PRO A 469 -13.54 32.15 11.27
CA PRO A 469 -14.85 31.53 11.41
C PRO A 469 -14.76 30.01 11.52
N ALA A 470 -15.41 29.44 12.54
CA ALA A 470 -15.47 28.01 12.79
C ALA A 470 -16.93 27.53 12.69
N ASP A 471 -17.14 26.29 12.22
CA ASP A 471 -18.46 25.68 12.27
C ASP A 471 -18.77 25.30 13.73
N ALA A 472 -19.57 26.13 14.41
CA ALA A 472 -19.94 25.95 15.81
C ALA A 472 -20.60 24.59 16.08
N GLY A 473 -21.29 24.00 15.09
CA GLY A 473 -21.90 22.68 15.22
C GLY A 473 -20.90 21.52 15.09
N ARG A 474 -19.68 21.77 14.61
CA ARG A 474 -18.65 20.76 14.39
C ARG A 474 -17.39 20.96 15.21
N GLY A 475 -17.16 22.16 15.77
CA GLY A 475 -15.93 22.49 16.48
C GLY A 475 -14.69 22.45 15.59
N VAL A 476 -14.89 22.63 14.28
CA VAL A 476 -13.83 22.55 13.26
C VAL A 476 -13.81 23.84 12.46
N ALA A 477 -12.63 24.44 12.35
CA ALA A 477 -12.33 25.50 11.40
C ALA A 477 -11.34 24.97 10.37
N TRP A 478 -11.43 25.40 9.12
CA TRP A 478 -10.36 25.20 8.16
C TRP A 478 -9.91 26.54 7.63
N VAL A 479 -8.61 26.67 7.37
CA VAL A 479 -8.03 27.90 6.86
C VAL A 479 -6.97 27.58 5.83
N ARG A 480 -7.02 28.34 4.74
CA ARG A 480 -5.95 28.43 3.76
C ARG A 480 -5.15 29.69 4.05
N ILE A 481 -3.86 29.51 4.28
CA ILE A 481 -2.92 30.57 4.62
C ILE A 481 -1.89 30.65 3.51
N ARG A 482 -1.77 31.82 2.89
CA ARG A 482 -0.77 32.10 1.86
C ARG A 482 0.12 33.25 2.29
N SER A 483 1.42 33.00 2.23
CA SER A 483 2.48 33.99 2.44
C SER A 483 3.02 34.43 1.08
N ALA A 484 3.02 35.72 0.78
CA ALA A 484 3.55 36.24 -0.49
C ALA A 484 5.07 36.18 -0.56
N SER A 485 5.74 36.38 0.58
CA SER A 485 7.20 36.40 0.72
C SER A 485 7.64 35.54 1.91
N GLY A 486 8.93 35.57 2.23
CA GLY A 486 9.53 34.93 3.39
C GLY A 486 11.03 35.17 3.48
N PHE A 487 11.68 34.53 4.44
CA PHE A 487 13.12 34.60 4.65
C PHE A 487 13.68 33.20 4.96
N ARG A 488 15.00 33.05 4.90
CA ARG A 488 15.69 31.86 5.43
C ARG A 488 16.48 32.28 6.66
N PRO A 489 16.27 31.67 7.83
CA PRO A 489 17.03 32.01 9.03
C PRO A 489 18.55 31.94 8.82
N SER A 490 19.03 30.96 8.04
CA SER A 490 20.45 30.84 7.67
C SER A 490 21.04 32.04 6.92
N ASN A 491 20.21 32.88 6.31
CA ASN A 491 20.67 34.06 5.58
C ASN A 491 20.71 35.32 6.47
N SER A 492 19.94 35.33 7.57
CA SER A 492 19.85 36.46 8.49
C SER A 492 20.70 36.26 9.75
N ASP A 493 20.91 35.02 10.18
CA ASP A 493 21.69 34.65 11.36
C ASP A 493 22.76 33.62 10.99
N SER A 494 24.03 34.01 11.08
CA SER A 494 25.18 33.15 10.79
C SER A 494 25.30 31.93 11.72
N GLY A 495 24.64 31.96 12.89
CA GLY A 495 24.56 30.81 13.80
C GLY A 495 23.49 29.79 13.40
N SER A 496 22.56 30.16 12.52
CA SER A 496 21.44 29.30 12.14
C SER A 496 21.78 28.39 10.96
N ARG A 497 21.54 27.09 11.13
CA ARG A 497 21.61 26.09 10.05
C ARG A 497 20.25 25.83 9.40
N ASP A 498 19.23 26.57 9.79
CA ASP A 498 17.88 26.38 9.28
C ASP A 498 17.75 26.99 7.88
N THR A 499 17.67 26.09 6.89
CA THR A 499 17.55 26.45 5.47
C THR A 499 16.10 26.55 5.02
N ARG A 500 15.10 26.35 5.88
CA ARG A 500 13.69 26.45 5.51
C ARG A 500 13.36 27.88 5.07
N PHE A 501 12.51 28.03 4.04
CA PHE A 501 12.01 29.34 3.62
C PHE A 501 10.69 29.63 4.33
N LEU A 502 10.72 30.53 5.31
CA LEU A 502 9.67 30.79 6.30
C LEU A 502 8.96 32.11 5.99
N GLY A 503 7.64 32.12 6.01
CA GLY A 503 6.81 33.28 5.65
C GLY A 503 6.13 33.93 6.84
N VAL A 504 5.21 33.21 7.48
CA VAL A 504 4.47 33.68 8.67
C VAL A 504 4.41 32.55 9.69
N TYR A 505 4.64 32.89 10.95
CA TYR A 505 4.46 31.99 12.08
C TYR A 505 3.03 32.08 12.60
N VAL A 506 2.42 30.94 12.82
CA VAL A 506 1.04 30.82 13.29
C VAL A 506 1.07 30.14 14.64
N ARG A 507 0.72 30.91 15.68
CA ARG A 507 0.53 30.39 17.02
C ARG A 507 -0.95 30.09 17.25
N VAL A 508 -1.23 28.87 17.69
CA VAL A 508 -2.55 28.41 18.08
C VAL A 508 -2.63 28.53 19.61
N PRO A 509 -3.43 29.45 20.15
CA PRO A 509 -3.48 29.75 21.58
C PRO A 509 -4.16 28.67 22.42
#